data_AF-C6HQC7-F1
#
_entry.id   AF-C6HQC7-F1
#
_cell.length_a   1.000
_cell.length_b   1.000
_cell.length_c   1.000
_cell.angle_alpha   90.00
_cell.angle_beta   90.00
_cell.angle_gamma   90.00
#
_symmetry.space_group_name_H-M   'P 1'
#
loop_
_entity.id
_entity.type
_entity.pdbx_description
1 polymer ?
#
loop_
_entity_poly.entity_id
_entity_poly.type
_entity_poly.pdbx_seq_one_letter_code
_entity_poly.pdbx_strand_id
1 'polypeptide(L)'
;MASKFLTTRPNVFSRSAVHLSPAACSSLSILSIRSAHYAGPLRHASLSKPAVQRSFRRTYADLPAPPPSQPPTPKRRFRVFRWMYRLTLMSLLAGAGTLGYSVYLLRNPDEQVQPDASKKTLVILGTGWGSVSLLKRLDTENYNVIVISPRNFFLFTPLLPSCTTGLIEHRSIMEPIRNILRHKKAAVKYYEASATKIDPVRKVVRICDESDIKGDTSTTEVPYDMLVVGVGAENATFGIPGVREHSCFLKEVGDAQEIRKRIMDCVETAIFKDQTKEEVERLLHMVVVGGGPTGVEFAGELQDFFNDDLKKWVPEIKDSFKVTLVEALPN
;
A
#
# COMPACT_ATOMS: atom_id res chain seq x y z
N MET A 1 -63.35 -16.63 -1.49
CA MET A 1 -63.18 -18.09 -1.38
C MET A 1 -61.70 -18.39 -1.63
N ALA A 2 -60.87 -18.95 -0.77
CA ALA A 2 -60.87 -19.42 0.63
C ALA A 2 -59.38 -19.33 1.04
N SER A 3 -58.98 -18.57 2.05
CA SER A 3 -58.88 -18.91 3.49
C SER A 3 -58.19 -20.24 3.82
N LYS A 4 -57.03 -20.14 4.49
CA LYS A 4 -56.47 -20.95 5.60
C LYS A 4 -55.17 -20.23 6.02
N PHE A 5 -55.09 -19.39 7.07
CA PHE A 5 -55.07 -19.66 8.52
C PHE A 5 -54.25 -20.92 8.90
N LEU A 6 -53.39 -20.99 9.92
CA LEU A 6 -52.65 -20.06 10.80
C LEU A 6 -51.92 -21.01 11.78
N THR A 7 -50.63 -20.85 12.07
CA THR A 7 -50.06 -21.35 13.34
C THR A 7 -48.84 -20.55 13.76
N THR A 8 -49.07 -19.70 14.75
CA THR A 8 -48.09 -18.99 15.57
C THR A 8 -47.82 -19.75 16.88
N ARG A 9 -46.57 -19.67 17.39
CA ARG A 9 -46.11 -19.56 18.81
C ARG A 9 -44.87 -20.45 19.09
N PRO A 10 -44.08 -20.22 20.16
CA PRO A 10 -43.56 -18.95 20.69
C PRO A 10 -42.05 -19.00 21.04
N ASN A 11 -41.49 -17.83 21.37
CA ASN A 11 -40.16 -17.63 21.99
C ASN A 11 -39.95 -18.40 23.30
N VAL A 12 -38.76 -18.99 23.49
CA VAL A 12 -38.11 -19.11 24.81
C VAL A 12 -36.60 -18.88 24.68
N PHE A 13 -36.11 -18.02 25.56
CA PHE A 13 -34.72 -17.67 25.84
C PHE A 13 -33.79 -18.88 26.05
N SER A 14 -32.54 -18.78 25.58
CA SER A 14 -31.39 -19.26 26.37
C SER A 14 -30.17 -18.36 26.13
N ARG A 15 -29.62 -17.89 27.24
CA ARG A 15 -28.43 -17.04 27.36
C ARG A 15 -27.16 -17.90 27.28
N SER A 16 -26.15 -17.33 26.64
CA SER A 16 -24.73 -17.29 27.05
C SER A 16 -24.00 -18.58 27.39
N ALA A 17 -23.00 -18.93 26.56
CA ALA A 17 -21.61 -19.12 26.98
C ALA A 17 -20.73 -19.47 25.75
N VAL A 18 -20.18 -18.46 25.08
CA VAL A 18 -19.03 -18.67 24.18
C VAL A 18 -17.78 -18.35 24.99
N HIS A 19 -17.07 -19.39 25.38
CA HIS A 19 -15.73 -19.32 25.95
C HIS A 19 -14.75 -18.84 24.86
N LEU A 20 -14.30 -17.59 24.94
CA LEU A 20 -13.13 -17.09 24.21
C LEU A 20 -11.93 -17.17 25.14
N SER A 21 -10.99 -18.06 24.82
CA SER A 21 -9.67 -18.14 25.46
C SER A 21 -8.73 -17.14 24.78
N PRO A 22 -7.93 -16.34 25.52
CA PRO A 22 -6.91 -15.47 24.96
C PRO A 22 -5.57 -16.21 24.91
N ALA A 23 -5.04 -16.48 23.72
CA ALA A 23 -3.69 -17.02 23.57
C ALA A 23 -2.99 -16.39 22.35
N ALA A 24 -2.06 -15.48 22.62
CA ALA A 24 -0.72 -15.37 22.01
C ALA A 24 -0.15 -13.97 22.30
N CYS A 25 0.44 -13.85 23.48
CA CYS A 25 1.30 -12.73 23.86
C CYS A 25 2.75 -13.17 23.64
N SER A 26 3.50 -12.36 22.89
CA SER A 26 4.90 -11.98 23.09
C SER A 26 5.91 -13.06 23.49
N SER A 27 6.78 -13.46 22.56
CA SER A 27 8.05 -14.15 22.85
C SER A 27 9.22 -13.15 22.72
N LEU A 28 9.70 -12.65 23.86
CA LEU A 28 11.05 -12.06 24.00
C LEU A 28 11.74 -12.80 25.14
N SER A 29 12.66 -13.69 24.76
CA SER A 29 13.47 -14.52 25.65
C SER A 29 14.57 -13.70 26.33
N ILE A 30 14.51 -13.59 27.66
CA ILE A 30 15.62 -13.13 28.50
C ILE A 30 16.27 -14.37 29.12
N LEU A 31 17.53 -14.65 28.75
CA LEU A 31 18.35 -15.66 29.42
C LEU A 31 18.78 -15.15 30.81
N SER A 32 18.39 -15.88 31.85
CA SER A 32 18.94 -15.80 33.20
C SER A 32 19.82 -17.03 33.44
N ILE A 33 21.10 -16.83 33.72
CA ILE A 33 22.01 -17.90 34.18
C ILE A 33 22.14 -17.75 35.70
N ARG A 34 21.64 -18.76 36.42
CA ARG A 34 21.87 -19.01 37.84
C ARG A 34 23.22 -19.72 38.01
N SER A 35 23.99 -19.31 39.02
CA SER A 35 25.10 -20.10 39.59
C SER A 35 24.83 -20.30 41.08
N ALA A 36 24.89 -21.55 41.54
CA ALA A 36 25.03 -21.87 42.96
C ALA A 36 25.72 -23.23 43.17
N HIS A 37 26.51 -23.24 44.26
CA HIS A 37 27.08 -24.34 45.05
C HIS A 37 28.39 -24.99 44.56
N TYR A 38 29.55 -24.81 45.24
CA TYR A 38 30.03 -25.18 46.60
C TYR A 38 30.81 -26.51 46.61
N ALA A 39 32.11 -26.46 46.93
CA ALA A 39 32.85 -27.44 47.74
C ALA A 39 34.28 -26.92 48.04
N GLY A 40 34.73 -27.04 49.30
CA GLY A 40 36.04 -26.58 49.81
C GLY A 40 37.15 -27.65 49.75
N PRO A 41 38.06 -27.72 50.74
CA PRO A 41 39.28 -26.92 50.84
C PRO A 41 40.55 -27.78 51.02
N LEU A 42 41.75 -27.26 50.70
CA LEU A 42 43.02 -27.81 51.22
C LEU A 42 44.11 -26.73 51.44
N ARG A 43 44.85 -26.90 52.54
CA ARG A 43 45.95 -26.09 53.09
C ARG A 43 47.33 -26.52 52.54
N HIS A 44 48.30 -25.60 52.69
CA HIS A 44 49.78 -25.73 52.84
C HIS A 44 50.50 -24.71 51.93
N ALA A 45 51.57 -24.02 52.30
CA ALA A 45 52.33 -23.88 53.54
C ALA A 45 53.13 -22.56 53.46
N SER A 46 53.43 -21.97 54.61
CA SER A 46 54.34 -20.84 54.79
C SER A 46 55.80 -21.26 54.64
N LEU A 47 56.64 -20.44 53.99
CA LEU A 47 58.08 -20.40 54.24
C LEU A 47 58.58 -18.96 54.08
N SER A 48 59.33 -18.50 55.06
CA SER A 48 59.83 -17.13 55.21
C SER A 48 61.36 -17.09 55.35
N LYS A 49 61.97 -16.08 54.71
CA LYS A 49 63.28 -15.41 55.01
C LYS A 49 64.60 -16.14 54.66
N PRO A 50 65.76 -15.44 54.59
CA PRO A 50 66.04 -14.01 54.28
C PRO A 50 67.23 -13.77 53.30
N ALA A 51 67.54 -12.48 53.15
CA ALA A 51 68.55 -11.77 52.35
C ALA A 51 70.02 -12.25 52.39
N VAL A 52 70.74 -12.01 51.29
CA VAL A 52 72.14 -11.55 51.28
C VAL A 52 72.35 -10.56 50.14
N GLN A 53 72.71 -9.33 50.50
CA GLN A 53 73.23 -8.30 49.60
C GLN A 53 74.60 -8.72 49.05
N ARG A 54 74.83 -8.50 47.75
CA ARG A 54 76.18 -8.25 47.23
C ARG A 54 76.15 -7.09 46.25
N SER A 55 76.71 -5.99 46.72
CA SER A 55 77.04 -4.77 46.02
C SER A 55 78.19 -4.99 45.04
N PHE A 56 77.98 -4.64 43.77
CA PHE A 56 79.00 -4.02 42.93
C PHE A 56 78.45 -2.68 42.43
N ARG A 57 79.10 -1.61 42.87
CA ARG A 57 78.84 -0.22 42.50
C ARG A 57 80.01 0.21 41.63
N ARG A 58 79.74 0.65 40.39
CA ARG A 58 80.56 1.50 39.50
C ARG A 58 79.90 1.46 38.11
N THR A 59 79.78 2.49 37.29
CA THR A 59 79.92 3.95 37.39
C THR A 59 79.33 4.45 36.07
N TYR A 60 78.28 5.24 36.05
CA TYR A 60 78.13 6.32 35.06
C TYR A 60 77.22 7.35 35.73
N ALA A 61 77.87 8.39 36.21
CA ALA A 61 77.27 9.53 36.86
C ALA A 61 76.57 10.42 35.82
N ASP A 62 75.61 11.19 36.35
CA ASP A 62 75.16 12.49 35.87
C ASP A 62 74.26 12.55 34.63
N LEU A 63 73.00 12.15 34.84
CA LEU A 63 71.85 12.88 34.27
C LEU A 63 70.82 13.12 35.38
N PRO A 64 70.34 14.36 35.60
CA PRO A 64 69.36 14.65 36.64
C PRO A 64 68.04 13.90 36.39
N ALA A 65 67.49 13.32 37.45
CA ALA A 65 66.24 12.55 37.41
C ALA A 65 65.08 13.41 36.90
N PRO A 66 64.25 12.92 35.95
CA PRO A 66 63.06 13.64 35.53
C PRO A 66 62.05 13.73 36.69
N PRO A 67 61.32 14.85 36.82
CA PRO A 67 60.30 14.99 37.86
C PRO A 67 59.19 13.94 37.70
N PRO A 68 58.51 13.53 38.80
CA PRO A 68 57.47 12.53 38.74
C PRO A 68 56.36 12.94 37.77
N SER A 69 56.02 12.05 36.85
CA SER A 69 54.99 12.23 35.82
C SER A 69 53.61 12.48 36.45
N GLN A 70 52.96 13.58 36.07
CA GLN A 70 51.55 13.83 36.42
C GLN A 70 50.65 12.72 35.85
N PRO A 71 49.61 12.26 36.57
CA PRO A 71 48.68 11.27 36.03
C PRO A 71 48.00 11.83 34.77
N PRO A 72 47.81 11.02 33.71
CA PRO A 72 47.28 11.50 32.45
C PRO A 72 45.87 12.09 32.65
N THR A 73 45.71 13.37 32.32
CA THR A 73 44.40 14.04 32.36
C THR A 73 43.45 13.40 31.34
N PRO A 74 42.19 13.07 31.71
CA PRO A 74 41.29 12.39 30.80
C PRO A 74 40.99 13.28 29.57
N LYS A 75 41.31 12.75 28.39
CA LYS A 75 41.29 13.48 27.10
C LYS A 75 39.88 14.00 26.80
N ARG A 76 39.68 15.32 26.89
CA ARG A 76 38.44 16.10 26.60
C ARG A 76 37.70 15.65 25.33
N ARG A 77 38.43 15.17 24.31
CA ARG A 77 37.93 14.64 23.04
C ARG A 77 37.00 13.41 23.18
N PHE A 78 37.27 12.52 24.14
CA PHE A 78 36.43 11.33 24.39
C PHE A 78 35.09 11.70 25.02
N ARG A 79 35.06 12.78 25.84
CA ARG A 79 33.83 13.30 26.44
C ARG A 79 32.93 13.94 25.38
N VAL A 80 33.49 14.71 24.46
CA VAL A 80 32.75 15.30 23.33
C VAL A 80 32.16 14.21 22.42
N PHE A 81 32.95 13.20 22.05
CA PHE A 81 32.46 12.06 21.25
C PHE A 81 31.31 11.32 21.94
N ARG A 82 31.42 11.08 23.26
CA ARG A 82 30.35 10.45 24.03
C ARG A 82 29.07 11.29 24.10
N TRP A 83 29.18 12.62 24.14
CA TRP A 83 28.03 13.52 24.07
C TRP A 83 27.40 13.54 22.69
N MET A 84 28.20 13.61 21.62
CA MET A 84 27.71 13.55 20.25
C MET A 84 26.98 12.23 19.97
N TYR A 85 27.56 11.09 20.38
CA TYR A 85 26.93 9.78 20.25
C TYR A 85 25.58 9.71 20.98
N ARG A 86 25.50 10.25 22.20
CA ARG A 86 24.25 10.32 22.97
C ARG A 86 23.20 11.19 22.29
N LEU A 87 23.59 12.35 21.74
CA LEU A 87 22.67 13.21 20.99
C LEU A 87 22.14 12.50 19.74
N THR A 88 23.01 11.85 18.96
CA THR A 88 22.59 11.08 17.79
C THR A 88 21.62 9.96 18.17
N LEU A 89 21.93 9.19 19.22
CA LEU A 89 21.04 8.13 19.69
C LEU A 89 19.69 8.67 20.17
N MET A 90 19.69 9.77 20.92
CA MET A 90 18.45 10.43 21.37
C MET A 90 17.62 10.95 20.19
N SER A 91 18.25 11.55 19.19
CA SER A 91 17.56 12.00 17.97
C SER A 91 16.97 10.83 17.19
N LEU A 92 17.69 9.71 17.08
CA LEU A 92 17.17 8.50 16.43
C LEU A 92 15.97 7.92 17.19
N LEU A 93 16.04 7.84 18.52
CA LEU A 93 14.92 7.37 19.35
C LEU A 93 13.71 8.31 19.28
N ALA A 94 13.94 9.62 19.32
CA ALA A 94 12.87 10.61 19.17
C ALA A 94 12.23 10.55 17.77
N GLY A 95 13.04 10.40 16.73
CA GLY A 95 12.57 10.20 15.35
C GLY A 95 11.74 8.94 15.20
N ALA A 96 12.22 7.81 15.72
CA ALA A 96 11.49 6.54 15.71
C ALA A 96 10.18 6.62 16.52
N GLY A 97 10.19 7.26 17.68
CA GLY A 97 8.99 7.49 18.50
C GLY A 97 7.97 8.37 17.80
N THR A 98 8.41 9.47 17.17
CA THR A 98 7.54 10.37 16.41
C THR A 98 6.92 9.68 15.20
N LEU A 99 7.72 8.90 14.46
CA LEU A 99 7.24 8.10 13.34
C LEU A 99 6.22 7.05 13.81
N GLY A 100 6.54 6.32 14.88
CA GLY A 100 5.64 5.33 15.48
C GLY A 100 4.31 5.95 15.93
N TYR A 101 4.35 7.12 16.57
CA TYR A 101 3.15 7.84 16.98
C TYR A 101 2.33 8.34 15.80
N SER A 102 2.99 8.83 14.74
CA SER A 102 2.32 9.28 13.50
C SER A 102 1.62 8.12 12.80
N VAL A 103 2.27 6.95 12.72
CA VAL A 103 1.68 5.73 12.18
C VAL A 103 0.51 5.26 13.05
N TYR A 104 0.62 5.35 14.37
CA TYR A 104 -0.48 5.02 15.28
C TYR A 104 -1.71 5.89 15.04
N LEU A 105 -1.53 7.21 14.93
CA LEU A 105 -2.63 8.15 14.64
C LEU A 105 -3.26 7.91 13.26
N LEU A 106 -2.44 7.59 12.25
CA LEU A 106 -2.93 7.22 10.91
C LEU A 106 -3.71 5.90 10.91
N ARG A 107 -3.40 4.95 11.80
CA ARG A 107 -4.15 3.69 11.89
C ARG A 107 -5.42 3.82 12.72
N ASN A 108 -5.43 4.75 13.67
CA ASN A 108 -6.49 4.98 14.65
C ASN A 108 -6.95 6.45 14.59
N PRO A 109 -7.66 6.87 13.52
CA PRO A 109 -8.25 8.20 13.45
C PRO A 109 -9.33 8.36 14.53
N ASP A 110 -9.56 9.61 14.93
CA ASP A 110 -10.59 9.98 15.90
C ASP A 110 -12.00 9.59 15.44
N GLU A 111 -12.93 9.47 16.38
CA GLU A 111 -14.34 9.22 16.06
C GLU A 111 -14.92 10.37 15.22
N GLN A 112 -15.65 10.00 14.17
CA GLN A 112 -16.20 10.97 13.24
C GLN A 112 -17.50 11.57 13.77
N VAL A 113 -17.65 12.88 13.64
CA VAL A 113 -18.91 13.57 13.96
C VAL A 113 -20.02 13.06 13.05
N GLN A 114 -21.17 12.71 13.64
CA GLN A 114 -22.30 12.18 12.89
C GLN A 114 -22.97 13.28 12.03
N PRO A 115 -23.66 12.90 10.94
CA PRO A 115 -24.39 13.84 10.10
C PRO A 115 -25.45 14.63 10.89
N ASP A 116 -25.56 15.92 10.61
CA ASP A 116 -26.50 16.85 11.28
C ASP A 116 -27.55 17.31 10.28
N ALA A 117 -28.83 17.04 10.56
CA ALA A 117 -29.95 17.37 9.67
C ALA A 117 -30.07 18.87 9.33
N SER A 118 -29.47 19.76 10.11
CA SER A 118 -29.47 21.21 9.84
C SER A 118 -28.52 21.63 8.70
N LYS A 119 -27.54 20.78 8.35
CA LYS A 119 -26.52 21.07 7.34
C LYS A 119 -26.96 20.65 5.94
N LYS A 120 -26.49 21.39 4.94
CA LYS A 120 -26.74 21.08 3.52
C LYS A 120 -26.14 19.73 3.13
N THR A 121 -26.85 18.97 2.30
CA THR A 121 -26.37 17.70 1.74
C THR A 121 -25.61 17.92 0.45
N LEU A 122 -24.32 17.56 0.46
CA LEU A 122 -23.44 17.57 -0.70
C LEU A 122 -23.28 16.15 -1.24
N VAL A 123 -23.79 15.90 -2.44
CA VAL A 123 -23.59 14.63 -3.15
C VAL A 123 -22.43 14.76 -4.13
N ILE A 124 -21.50 13.81 -4.09
CA ILE A 124 -20.35 13.72 -4.98
C ILE A 124 -20.46 12.42 -5.78
N LEU A 125 -20.54 12.54 -7.11
CA LEU A 125 -20.57 11.40 -8.02
C LEU A 125 -19.16 11.08 -8.51
N GLY A 126 -18.78 9.81 -8.43
CA GLY A 126 -17.49 9.29 -8.87
C GLY A 126 -16.42 9.34 -7.77
N THR A 127 -15.40 8.51 -7.97
CA THR A 127 -14.26 8.31 -7.05
C THR A 127 -12.92 8.45 -7.78
N GLY A 128 -12.90 9.27 -8.84
CA GLY A 128 -11.69 9.59 -9.61
C GLY A 128 -10.96 10.83 -9.09
N TRP A 129 -10.02 11.34 -9.91
CA TRP A 129 -9.18 12.49 -9.60
C TRP A 129 -9.96 13.71 -9.10
N GLY A 130 -11.01 14.13 -9.81
CA GLY A 130 -11.80 15.31 -9.43
C GLY A 130 -12.45 15.14 -8.06
N SER A 131 -13.21 14.05 -7.87
CA SER A 131 -13.94 13.78 -6.64
C SER A 131 -13.02 13.59 -5.44
N VAL A 132 -11.91 12.86 -5.60
CA VAL A 132 -10.97 12.58 -4.51
C VAL A 132 -10.14 13.81 -4.15
N SER A 133 -9.76 14.64 -5.14
CA SER A 133 -9.06 15.90 -4.88
C SER A 133 -9.94 16.88 -4.12
N LEU A 134 -11.22 16.98 -4.49
CA LEU A 134 -12.21 17.72 -3.72
C LEU A 134 -12.34 17.15 -2.31
N LEU A 135 -12.61 15.85 -2.19
CA LEU A 135 -12.78 15.18 -0.91
C LEU A 135 -11.59 15.45 0.01
N LYS A 136 -10.34 15.31 -0.45
CA LYS A 136 -9.15 15.56 0.37
C LYS A 136 -9.12 16.96 1.00
N ARG A 137 -9.55 17.99 0.26
CA ARG A 137 -9.54 19.40 0.72
C ARG A 137 -10.84 19.86 1.37
N LEU A 138 -11.94 19.13 1.15
CA LEU A 138 -13.25 19.46 1.69
C LEU A 138 -13.24 19.32 3.22
N ASP A 139 -13.68 20.39 3.87
CA ASP A 139 -14.05 20.37 5.29
C ASP A 139 -15.47 19.79 5.43
N THR A 140 -15.52 18.54 5.87
CA THR A 140 -16.75 17.77 6.03
C THR A 140 -17.59 18.26 7.20
N GLU A 141 -17.06 19.10 8.10
CA GLU A 141 -17.84 19.64 9.22
C GLU A 141 -18.95 20.59 8.75
N ASN A 142 -18.82 21.17 7.55
CA ASN A 142 -19.76 22.16 7.01
C ASN A 142 -20.95 21.54 6.25
N TYR A 143 -20.89 20.25 5.89
CA TYR A 143 -21.87 19.60 4.99
C TYR A 143 -22.15 18.15 5.39
N ASN A 144 -23.35 17.66 5.10
CA ASN A 144 -23.61 16.22 5.08
C ASN A 144 -23.15 15.66 3.74
N VAL A 145 -22.01 14.96 3.73
CA VAL A 145 -21.38 14.50 2.48
C VAL A 145 -21.80 13.06 2.16
N ILE A 146 -22.23 12.85 0.92
CA ILE A 146 -22.54 11.53 0.37
C ILE A 146 -21.71 11.33 -0.91
N VAL A 147 -20.95 10.25 -0.98
CA VAL A 147 -20.17 9.85 -2.15
C VAL A 147 -20.85 8.64 -2.80
N ILE A 148 -21.04 8.70 -4.11
CA ILE A 148 -21.72 7.66 -4.91
C ILE A 148 -20.79 7.29 -6.06
N SER A 149 -20.37 6.03 -6.13
CA SER A 149 -19.58 5.52 -7.24
C SER A 149 -19.64 3.99 -7.25
N PRO A 150 -19.75 3.34 -8.43
CA PRO A 150 -19.66 1.89 -8.51
C PRO A 150 -18.26 1.38 -8.16
N ARG A 151 -17.24 2.24 -8.20
CA ARG A 151 -15.86 1.90 -7.86
C ARG A 151 -15.50 2.33 -6.45
N ASN A 152 -15.18 1.37 -5.57
CA ASN A 152 -14.90 1.60 -4.15
C ASN A 152 -13.45 1.98 -3.81
N PHE A 153 -12.62 2.27 -4.81
CA PHE A 153 -11.26 2.78 -4.67
C PHE A 153 -11.01 3.98 -5.60
N PHE A 154 -10.06 4.82 -5.20
CA PHE A 154 -9.39 5.76 -6.07
C PHE A 154 -8.31 5.03 -6.87
N LEU A 155 -8.17 5.36 -8.15
CA LEU A 155 -7.16 4.81 -9.04
C LEU A 155 -6.18 5.91 -9.45
N PHE A 156 -4.89 5.70 -9.17
CA PHE A 156 -3.81 6.55 -9.68
C PHE A 156 -3.50 6.18 -11.14
N THR A 157 -4.35 6.69 -12.04
CA THR A 157 -4.32 6.36 -13.47
C THR A 157 -2.97 6.55 -14.19
N PRO A 158 -2.07 7.48 -13.82
CA PRO A 158 -0.78 7.63 -14.52
C PRO A 158 0.13 6.40 -14.46
N LEU A 159 -0.04 5.51 -13.49
CA LEU A 159 0.78 4.28 -13.38
C LEU A 159 0.05 3.03 -13.88
N LEU A 160 -1.14 3.19 -14.47
CA LEU A 160 -1.92 2.07 -14.99
C LEU A 160 -1.20 1.32 -16.14
N PRO A 161 -0.48 1.98 -17.07
CA PRO A 161 0.32 1.29 -18.08
C PRO A 161 1.30 0.27 -17.48
N SER A 162 2.00 0.62 -16.41
CA SER A 162 2.97 -0.28 -15.73
C SER A 162 2.32 -1.51 -15.07
N CYS A 163 1.00 -1.50 -14.86
CA CYS A 163 0.29 -2.67 -14.35
C CYS A 163 0.02 -3.73 -15.44
N THR A 164 0.04 -3.33 -16.72
CA THR A 164 -0.24 -4.23 -17.87
C THR A 164 0.88 -5.27 -18.09
N THR A 165 2.11 -4.94 -17.70
CA THR A 165 3.29 -5.81 -17.80
C THR A 165 3.66 -6.42 -16.45
N GLY A 166 3.17 -5.82 -15.36
CA GLY A 166 3.46 -6.27 -14.01
C GLY A 166 4.66 -5.60 -13.35
N LEU A 167 5.21 -4.55 -13.96
CA LEU A 167 6.22 -3.70 -13.35
C LEU A 167 5.71 -3.11 -12.03
N ILE A 168 4.42 -2.72 -12.00
CA ILE A 168 3.74 -2.25 -10.79
C ILE A 168 2.51 -3.13 -10.51
N GLU A 169 2.36 -3.54 -9.26
CA GLU A 169 1.19 -4.29 -8.82
C GLU A 169 0.00 -3.34 -8.63
N HIS A 170 -1.20 -3.75 -9.06
CA HIS A 170 -2.35 -2.85 -9.15
C HIS A 170 -2.81 -2.29 -7.79
N ARG A 171 -2.71 -3.04 -6.68
CA ARG A 171 -3.06 -2.51 -5.34
C ARG A 171 -2.12 -1.40 -4.92
N SER A 172 -0.91 -1.33 -5.48
CA SER A 172 0.03 -0.23 -5.22
C SER A 172 -0.42 1.12 -5.81
N ILE A 173 -1.37 1.10 -6.75
CA ILE A 173 -1.93 2.32 -7.39
C ILE A 173 -3.41 2.54 -7.03
N MET A 174 -3.94 1.76 -6.08
CA MET A 174 -5.32 1.82 -5.62
C MET A 174 -5.39 2.29 -4.17
N GLU A 175 -6.34 3.17 -3.86
CA GLU A 175 -6.59 3.61 -2.48
C GLU A 175 -8.08 3.44 -2.14
N PRO A 176 -8.46 2.57 -1.20
CA PRO A 176 -9.86 2.36 -0.84
C PRO A 176 -10.54 3.66 -0.41
N ILE A 177 -11.71 3.96 -0.97
CA ILE A 177 -12.42 5.21 -0.68
C ILE A 177 -12.79 5.29 0.80
N ARG A 178 -13.19 4.17 1.41
CA ARG A 178 -13.47 4.12 2.85
C ARG A 178 -12.24 4.49 3.70
N ASN A 179 -11.02 4.21 3.23
CA ASN A 179 -9.80 4.64 3.91
C ASN A 179 -9.58 6.15 3.77
N ILE A 180 -9.88 6.74 2.62
CA ILE A 180 -9.85 8.21 2.47
C ILE A 180 -10.90 8.87 3.37
N LEU A 181 -12.10 8.30 3.44
CA LEU A 181 -13.24 8.88 4.15
C LEU A 181 -13.12 8.77 5.68
N ARG A 182 -12.52 7.72 6.24
CA ARG A 182 -12.33 7.57 7.70
C ARG A 182 -11.38 8.62 8.31
N HIS A 183 -10.58 9.29 7.48
CA HIS A 183 -9.69 10.38 7.90
C HIS A 183 -10.37 11.76 7.89
N LYS A 184 -11.68 11.81 7.61
CA LYS A 184 -12.47 13.03 7.72
C LYS A 184 -12.99 13.22 9.14
N LYS A 185 -13.10 14.48 9.54
CA LYS A 185 -13.58 14.86 10.87
C LYS A 185 -15.06 14.53 11.07
N ALA A 186 -15.87 14.72 10.03
CA ALA A 186 -17.28 14.33 10.02
C ALA A 186 -17.49 13.13 9.12
N ALA A 187 -18.45 12.28 9.49
CA ALA A 187 -18.73 11.02 8.81
C ALA A 187 -19.24 11.30 7.39
N VAL A 188 -18.65 10.61 6.41
CA VAL A 188 -19.05 10.68 5.01
C VAL A 188 -19.73 9.38 4.63
N LYS A 189 -20.96 9.47 4.09
CA LYS A 189 -21.67 8.28 3.61
C LYS A 189 -21.15 7.89 2.24
N TYR A 190 -20.88 6.61 2.04
CA TYR A 190 -20.47 6.07 0.73
C TYR A 190 -21.45 4.99 0.27
N TYR A 191 -21.95 5.14 -0.95
CA TYR A 191 -22.71 4.14 -1.67
C TYR A 191 -21.88 3.59 -2.84
N GLU A 192 -21.65 2.28 -2.82
CA GLU A 192 -21.10 1.55 -3.96
C GLU A 192 -22.23 1.30 -4.96
N ALA A 193 -22.47 2.27 -5.84
CA ALA A 193 -23.61 2.29 -6.74
C ALA A 193 -23.36 3.21 -7.94
N SER A 194 -23.99 2.88 -9.07
CA SER A 194 -23.98 3.69 -10.29
C SER A 194 -25.09 4.74 -10.25
N ALA A 195 -24.75 5.98 -10.60
CA ALA A 195 -25.72 7.07 -10.73
C ALA A 195 -26.35 7.03 -12.13
N THR A 196 -27.60 6.57 -12.22
CA THR A 196 -28.26 6.29 -13.50
C THR A 196 -29.08 7.46 -14.04
N LYS A 197 -29.53 8.37 -13.18
CA LYS A 197 -30.31 9.56 -13.59
C LYS A 197 -30.15 10.67 -12.57
N ILE A 198 -30.00 11.90 -13.06
CA ILE A 198 -30.01 13.13 -12.25
C ILE A 198 -31.29 13.89 -12.60
N ASP A 199 -32.08 14.23 -11.59
CA ASP A 199 -33.24 15.12 -11.71
C ASP A 199 -32.92 16.47 -11.04
N PRO A 200 -32.61 17.52 -11.83
CA PRO A 200 -32.23 18.81 -11.27
C PRO A 200 -33.42 19.61 -10.71
N VAL A 201 -34.65 19.28 -11.10
CA VAL A 201 -35.86 19.97 -10.63
C VAL A 201 -36.23 19.47 -9.24
N ARG A 202 -36.28 18.14 -9.06
CA ARG A 202 -36.52 17.49 -7.76
C ARG A 202 -35.27 17.47 -6.86
N LYS A 203 -34.10 17.78 -7.43
CA LYS A 203 -32.78 17.68 -6.80
C LYS A 203 -32.51 16.30 -6.19
N VAL A 204 -32.69 15.27 -7.00
CA VAL A 204 -32.42 13.87 -6.62
C VAL A 204 -31.53 13.17 -7.63
N VAL A 205 -30.70 12.23 -7.16
CA VAL A 205 -29.93 11.31 -8.00
C VAL A 205 -30.48 9.90 -7.80
N ARG A 206 -30.88 9.24 -8.89
CA ARG A 206 -31.25 7.83 -8.85
C ARG A 206 -29.99 6.97 -8.91
N ILE A 207 -29.79 6.13 -7.91
CA ILE A 207 -28.64 5.22 -7.81
C ILE A 207 -29.08 3.77 -7.92
N CYS A 208 -28.22 2.94 -8.48
CA CYS A 208 -28.43 1.51 -8.64
C CYS A 208 -27.19 0.75 -8.15
N ASP A 209 -27.39 -0.21 -7.25
CA ASP A 209 -26.39 -1.22 -6.89
C ASP A 209 -26.30 -2.25 -8.02
N GLU A 210 -25.15 -2.29 -8.67
CA GLU A 210 -24.85 -3.17 -9.81
C GLU A 210 -24.16 -4.47 -9.39
N SER A 211 -23.88 -4.69 -8.10
CA SER A 211 -23.22 -5.90 -7.61
C SER A 211 -24.06 -7.16 -7.81
N ASP A 212 -23.43 -8.32 -7.94
CA ASP A 212 -24.15 -9.60 -8.06
C ASP A 212 -24.93 -9.97 -6.79
N ILE A 213 -24.55 -9.40 -5.63
CA ILE A 213 -25.19 -9.61 -4.34
C ILE A 213 -26.34 -8.62 -4.19
N LYS A 214 -27.58 -9.08 -4.38
CA LYS A 214 -28.77 -8.24 -4.27
C LYS A 214 -29.45 -8.35 -2.90
N GLY A 215 -29.80 -7.21 -2.31
CA GLY A 215 -30.74 -7.12 -1.18
C GLY A 215 -32.15 -6.73 -1.63
N ASP A 216 -33.05 -6.52 -0.67
CA ASP A 216 -34.45 -6.12 -0.92
C ASP A 216 -34.58 -4.80 -1.71
N THR A 217 -33.56 -3.94 -1.63
CA THR A 217 -33.49 -2.66 -2.36
C THR A 217 -32.17 -2.56 -3.09
N SER A 218 -32.23 -2.52 -4.41
CA SER A 218 -31.07 -2.31 -5.29
C SER A 218 -31.09 -0.94 -5.98
N THR A 219 -32.21 -0.23 -5.95
CA THR A 219 -32.37 1.09 -6.58
C THR A 219 -33.05 2.05 -5.61
N THR A 220 -32.55 3.27 -5.52
CA THR A 220 -33.16 4.33 -4.70
C THR A 220 -32.83 5.72 -5.23
N GLU A 221 -33.47 6.73 -4.67
CA GLU A 221 -33.20 8.14 -4.96
C GLU A 221 -32.49 8.79 -3.76
N VAL A 222 -31.44 9.57 -4.03
CA VAL A 222 -30.69 10.32 -3.03
C VAL A 222 -30.92 11.81 -3.26
N PRO A 223 -31.56 12.53 -2.32
CA PRO A 223 -31.73 13.98 -2.42
C PRO A 223 -30.41 14.71 -2.18
N TYR A 224 -30.27 15.89 -2.79
CA TYR A 224 -29.11 16.75 -2.63
C TYR A 224 -29.47 18.24 -2.58
N ASP A 225 -28.70 19.02 -1.84
CA ASP A 225 -28.71 20.48 -1.96
C ASP A 225 -27.70 20.95 -3.00
N MET A 226 -26.55 20.26 -3.04
CA MET A 226 -25.43 20.53 -3.94
C MET A 226 -24.94 19.23 -4.54
N LEU A 227 -24.63 19.25 -5.84
CA LEU A 227 -24.17 18.09 -6.59
C LEU A 227 -22.83 18.38 -7.26
N VAL A 228 -21.87 17.49 -7.07
CA VAL A 228 -20.58 17.49 -7.76
C VAL A 228 -20.54 16.27 -8.69
N VAL A 229 -20.36 16.52 -9.99
CA VAL A 229 -20.28 15.46 -11.01
C VAL A 229 -18.82 15.22 -11.37
N GLY A 230 -18.23 14.15 -10.84
CA GLY A 230 -16.85 13.73 -11.07
C GLY A 230 -16.73 12.31 -11.60
N VAL A 231 -17.68 11.89 -12.45
CA VAL A 231 -17.79 10.51 -12.99
C VAL A 231 -16.73 10.18 -14.05
N GLY A 232 -16.05 11.17 -14.61
CA GLY A 232 -15.06 10.97 -15.66
C GLY A 232 -15.69 10.77 -17.05
N ALA A 233 -15.00 10.00 -17.89
CA ALA A 233 -15.40 9.71 -19.27
C ALA A 233 -14.97 8.29 -19.65
N GLU A 234 -15.70 7.69 -20.59
CA GLU A 234 -15.48 6.34 -21.13
C GLU A 234 -14.55 6.34 -22.36
N ASN A 235 -14.12 5.15 -22.77
CA ASN A 235 -13.32 4.96 -23.98
C ASN A 235 -14.15 5.25 -25.24
N ALA A 236 -13.62 6.15 -26.09
CA ALA A 236 -14.21 6.46 -27.39
C ALA A 236 -13.67 5.49 -28.45
N THR A 237 -14.58 4.80 -29.15
CA THR A 237 -14.22 3.89 -30.26
C THR A 237 -14.40 4.52 -31.64
N PHE A 238 -14.91 5.76 -31.68
CA PHE A 238 -15.19 6.52 -32.91
C PHE A 238 -16.06 5.78 -33.94
N GLY A 239 -16.84 4.79 -33.50
CA GLY A 239 -17.68 3.97 -34.38
C GLY A 239 -16.90 3.00 -35.27
N ILE A 240 -15.60 2.80 -35.04
CA ILE A 240 -14.79 1.86 -35.81
C ILE A 240 -15.25 0.43 -35.49
N PRO A 241 -15.73 -0.35 -36.48
CA PRO A 241 -16.20 -1.71 -36.26
C PRO A 241 -15.09 -2.62 -35.73
N GLY A 242 -15.41 -3.52 -34.81
CA GLY A 242 -14.47 -4.51 -34.27
C GLY A 242 -13.63 -4.03 -33.08
N VAL A 243 -13.59 -2.72 -32.79
CA VAL A 243 -12.79 -2.20 -31.67
C VAL A 243 -13.30 -2.74 -30.33
N ARG A 244 -14.61 -2.74 -30.08
CA ARG A 244 -15.15 -3.23 -28.80
C ARG A 244 -15.01 -4.74 -28.64
N GLU A 245 -15.00 -5.45 -29.76
CA GLU A 245 -15.01 -6.91 -29.83
C GLU A 245 -13.61 -7.52 -29.80
N HIS A 246 -12.60 -6.81 -30.34
CA HIS A 246 -11.27 -7.36 -30.59
C HIS A 246 -10.12 -6.60 -29.94
N SER A 247 -10.34 -5.42 -29.37
CA SER A 247 -9.29 -4.65 -28.69
C SER A 247 -9.41 -4.71 -27.17
N CYS A 248 -8.30 -4.41 -26.48
CA CYS A 248 -8.30 -4.17 -25.05
C CYS A 248 -8.24 -2.66 -24.80
N PHE A 249 -9.13 -2.14 -23.96
CA PHE A 249 -8.99 -0.78 -23.44
C PHE A 249 -7.96 -0.75 -22.32
N LEU A 250 -7.50 0.45 -21.92
CA LEU A 250 -6.62 0.66 -20.77
C LEU A 250 -7.14 1.86 -19.97
N LYS A 251 -8.17 1.63 -19.14
CA LYS A 251 -8.86 2.67 -18.38
C LYS A 251 -8.99 2.34 -16.89
N GLU A 252 -9.26 1.08 -16.58
CA GLU A 252 -9.49 0.56 -15.24
C GLU A 252 -8.51 -0.56 -14.88
N VAL A 253 -8.51 -0.99 -13.61
CA VAL A 253 -7.63 -2.08 -13.15
C VAL A 253 -7.92 -3.40 -13.87
N GLY A 254 -9.20 -3.71 -14.11
CA GLY A 254 -9.61 -4.92 -14.83
C GLY A 254 -9.07 -4.95 -16.26
N ASP A 255 -8.99 -3.80 -16.92
CA ASP A 255 -8.41 -3.66 -18.24
C ASP A 255 -6.92 -4.04 -18.24
N ALA A 256 -6.15 -3.51 -17.28
CA ALA A 256 -4.73 -3.80 -17.17
C ALA A 256 -4.46 -5.29 -16.87
N GLN A 257 -5.31 -5.92 -16.05
CA GLN A 257 -5.24 -7.36 -15.77
C GLN A 257 -5.54 -8.19 -17.02
N GLU A 258 -6.56 -7.83 -17.80
CA GLU A 258 -6.93 -8.53 -19.04
C GLU A 258 -5.84 -8.37 -20.11
N ILE A 259 -5.27 -7.17 -20.26
CA ILE A 259 -4.12 -6.95 -21.15
C ILE A 259 -2.96 -7.85 -20.76
N ARG A 260 -2.58 -7.86 -19.47
CA ARG A 260 -1.47 -8.69 -18.99
C ARG A 260 -1.68 -10.17 -19.30
N LYS A 261 -2.87 -10.67 -18.98
CA LYS A 261 -3.25 -12.05 -19.26
C LYS A 261 -3.13 -12.34 -20.75
N ARG A 262 -3.68 -11.47 -21.61
CA ARG A 262 -3.68 -11.68 -23.06
C ARG A 262 -2.29 -11.62 -23.68
N ILE A 263 -1.41 -10.75 -23.18
CA ILE A 263 0.02 -10.74 -23.59
C ILE A 263 0.66 -12.10 -23.30
N MET A 264 0.48 -12.63 -22.08
CA MET A 264 1.05 -13.92 -21.70
C MET A 264 0.41 -15.09 -22.45
N ASP A 265 -0.92 -15.07 -22.64
CA ASP A 265 -1.63 -16.08 -23.44
C ASP A 265 -1.08 -16.12 -24.88
N CYS A 266 -0.79 -14.97 -25.48
CA CYS A 266 -0.14 -14.89 -26.80
C CYS A 266 1.27 -15.48 -26.79
N VAL A 267 2.09 -15.19 -25.77
CA VAL A 267 3.44 -15.75 -25.64
C VAL A 267 3.42 -17.27 -25.51
N GLU A 268 2.59 -17.80 -24.59
CA GLU A 268 2.45 -19.25 -24.38
C GLU A 268 1.88 -19.96 -25.62
N THR A 269 0.95 -19.33 -26.33
CA THR A 269 0.41 -19.86 -27.59
C THR A 269 1.45 -19.83 -28.72
N ALA A 270 2.32 -18.81 -28.75
CA ALA A 270 3.36 -18.70 -29.76
C ALA A 270 4.43 -19.78 -29.62
N ILE A 271 4.76 -20.20 -28.39
CA ILE A 271 5.73 -21.28 -28.14
C ILE A 271 5.12 -22.68 -28.19
N PHE A 272 3.82 -22.78 -28.46
CA PHE A 272 3.18 -24.08 -28.54
C PHE A 272 3.82 -24.91 -29.65
N LYS A 273 3.96 -26.21 -29.39
CA LYS A 273 4.67 -27.12 -30.29
C LYS A 273 4.04 -27.09 -31.69
N ASP A 274 4.89 -27.14 -32.71
CA ASP A 274 4.52 -27.25 -34.13
C ASP A 274 3.81 -26.00 -34.69
N GLN A 275 3.94 -24.84 -34.02
CA GLN A 275 3.43 -23.56 -34.51
C GLN A 275 4.20 -23.08 -35.75
N THR A 276 3.49 -22.54 -36.75
CA THR A 276 4.16 -22.00 -37.94
C THR A 276 4.83 -20.66 -37.62
N LYS A 277 5.90 -20.33 -38.35
CA LYS A 277 6.62 -19.07 -38.14
C LYS A 277 5.71 -17.85 -38.32
N GLU A 278 4.83 -17.89 -39.31
CA GLU A 278 3.88 -16.82 -39.60
C GLU A 278 2.91 -16.60 -38.42
N GLU A 279 2.48 -17.67 -37.77
CA GLU A 279 1.56 -17.59 -36.64
C GLU A 279 2.27 -17.09 -35.37
N VAL A 280 3.53 -17.48 -35.16
CA VAL A 280 4.39 -16.92 -34.10
C VAL A 280 4.54 -15.41 -34.27
N GLU A 281 4.86 -14.94 -35.48
CA GLU A 281 4.98 -13.50 -35.78
C GLU A 281 3.64 -12.76 -35.56
N ARG A 282 2.51 -13.38 -35.92
CA ARG A 282 1.18 -12.82 -35.70
C ARG A 282 0.81 -12.69 -34.22
N LEU A 283 1.09 -13.73 -33.42
CA LEU A 283 0.77 -13.75 -31.98
C LEU A 283 1.62 -12.77 -31.17
N LEU A 284 2.85 -12.54 -31.60
CA LEU A 284 3.82 -11.68 -30.91
C LEU A 284 3.86 -10.23 -31.46
N HIS A 285 2.92 -9.88 -32.35
CA HIS A 285 2.75 -8.51 -32.83
C HIS A 285 1.70 -7.77 -32.00
N MET A 286 2.17 -6.83 -31.18
CA MET A 286 1.34 -5.97 -30.35
C MET A 286 1.10 -4.64 -31.06
N VAL A 287 -0.18 -4.23 -31.18
CA VAL A 287 -0.57 -2.95 -31.78
C VAL A 287 -1.17 -2.05 -30.70
N VAL A 288 -0.56 -0.89 -30.49
CA VAL A 288 -1.04 0.14 -29.56
C VAL A 288 -1.63 1.28 -30.38
N VAL A 289 -2.88 1.65 -30.10
CA VAL A 289 -3.61 2.70 -30.83
C VAL A 289 -3.73 3.94 -29.95
N GLY A 290 -3.19 5.06 -30.43
CA GLY A 290 -3.15 6.37 -29.77
C GLY A 290 -1.75 6.72 -29.27
N GLY A 291 -1.13 7.73 -29.87
CA GLY A 291 0.17 8.32 -29.51
C GLY A 291 0.10 9.36 -28.38
N GLY A 292 -1.01 9.42 -27.64
CA GLY A 292 -1.07 10.16 -26.39
C GLY A 292 -0.22 9.52 -25.29
N PRO A 293 -0.04 10.18 -24.13
CA PRO A 293 0.83 9.69 -23.06
C PRO A 293 0.56 8.23 -22.67
N THR A 294 -0.72 7.84 -22.52
CA THR A 294 -1.09 6.48 -22.16
C THR A 294 -0.61 5.43 -23.17
N GLY A 295 -0.75 5.69 -24.47
CA GLY A 295 -0.33 4.72 -25.48
C GLY A 295 1.19 4.71 -25.68
N VAL A 296 1.85 5.86 -25.57
CA VAL A 296 3.32 5.95 -25.59
C VAL A 296 3.93 5.21 -24.40
N GLU A 297 3.44 5.47 -23.18
CA GLU A 297 3.90 4.79 -21.96
C GLU A 297 3.65 3.28 -22.06
N PHE A 298 2.46 2.84 -22.49
CA PHE A 298 2.18 1.42 -22.64
C PHE A 298 3.05 0.73 -23.70
N ALA A 299 3.30 1.38 -24.84
CA ALA A 299 4.21 0.84 -25.85
C ALA A 299 5.64 0.72 -25.32
N GLY A 300 6.10 1.67 -24.50
CA GLY A 300 7.37 1.61 -23.79
C GLY A 300 7.42 0.45 -22.79
N GLU A 301 6.40 0.34 -21.93
CA GLU A 301 6.27 -0.76 -20.96
C GLU A 301 6.32 -2.14 -21.64
N LEU A 302 5.63 -2.32 -22.76
CA LEU A 302 5.69 -3.56 -23.55
C LEU A 302 7.11 -3.86 -24.04
N GLN A 303 7.80 -2.83 -24.53
CA GLN A 303 9.16 -2.96 -25.07
C GLN A 303 10.16 -3.32 -23.96
N ASP A 304 10.02 -2.71 -22.78
CA ASP A 304 10.84 -2.98 -21.60
C ASP A 304 10.57 -4.38 -21.07
N PHE A 305 9.30 -4.76 -20.88
CA PHE A 305 8.91 -6.12 -20.46
C PHE A 305 9.47 -7.19 -21.39
N PHE A 306 9.44 -6.95 -22.70
CA PHE A 306 10.04 -7.87 -23.65
C PHE A 306 11.57 -7.99 -23.50
N ASN A 307 12.27 -6.85 -23.43
CA ASN A 307 13.73 -6.81 -23.39
C ASN A 307 14.30 -7.35 -22.07
N ASP A 308 13.67 -6.98 -20.96
CA ASP A 308 14.17 -7.24 -19.63
C ASP A 308 13.70 -8.58 -19.08
N ASP A 309 12.52 -9.06 -19.46
CA ASP A 309 11.94 -10.28 -18.91
C ASP A 309 11.75 -11.38 -19.95
N LEU A 310 10.85 -11.19 -20.93
CA LEU A 310 10.42 -12.26 -21.84
C LEU A 310 11.58 -12.86 -22.63
N LYS A 311 12.52 -12.03 -23.11
CA LYS A 311 13.70 -12.50 -23.84
C LYS A 311 14.61 -13.42 -23.01
N LYS A 312 14.60 -13.29 -21.67
CA LYS A 312 15.36 -14.15 -20.75
C LYS A 312 14.60 -15.43 -20.44
N TRP A 313 13.28 -15.35 -20.29
CA TRP A 313 12.42 -16.49 -19.92
C TRP A 313 12.12 -17.38 -21.12
N VAL A 314 11.96 -16.78 -22.29
CA VAL A 314 11.56 -17.43 -23.55
C VAL A 314 12.47 -16.95 -24.69
N PRO A 315 13.73 -17.45 -24.78
CA PRO A 315 14.68 -16.96 -25.78
C PRO A 315 14.26 -17.20 -27.25
N GLU A 316 13.38 -18.17 -27.49
CA GLU A 316 12.89 -18.58 -28.82
C GLU A 316 12.08 -17.48 -29.52
N ILE A 317 11.42 -16.60 -28.76
CA ILE A 317 10.57 -15.53 -29.31
C ILE A 317 11.33 -14.22 -29.59
N LYS A 318 12.64 -14.19 -29.33
CA LYS A 318 13.47 -12.98 -29.34
C LYS A 318 13.39 -12.17 -30.64
N ASP A 319 13.31 -12.84 -31.78
CA ASP A 319 13.36 -12.18 -33.09
C ASP A 319 11.95 -11.94 -33.69
N SER A 320 10.89 -12.35 -32.97
CA SER A 320 9.51 -12.32 -33.46
C SER A 320 8.63 -11.27 -32.76
N PHE A 321 9.04 -10.76 -31.60
CA PHE A 321 8.24 -9.75 -30.87
C PHE A 321 8.32 -8.38 -31.54
N LYS A 322 7.15 -7.77 -31.75
CA LYS A 322 7.03 -6.48 -32.43
C LYS A 322 5.97 -5.63 -31.74
N VAL A 323 6.29 -4.36 -31.49
CA VAL A 323 5.32 -3.35 -31.05
C VAL A 323 5.11 -2.35 -32.18
N THR A 324 3.86 -2.00 -32.48
CA THR A 324 3.50 -0.95 -33.43
C THR A 324 2.59 0.05 -32.75
N LEU A 325 3.05 1.30 -32.63
CA LEU A 325 2.25 2.42 -32.15
C LEU A 325 1.63 3.14 -33.35
N VAL A 326 0.31 3.31 -33.33
CA VAL A 326 -0.46 3.98 -34.39
C VAL A 326 -1.08 5.25 -33.82
N GLU A 327 -0.78 6.39 -34.44
CA GLU A 327 -1.36 7.69 -34.10
C GLU A 327 -1.93 8.33 -35.37
N ALA A 328 -3.08 9.00 -35.23
CA ALA A 328 -3.75 9.65 -36.35
C ALA A 328 -3.11 11.01 -36.68
N LEU A 329 -2.67 11.75 -35.66
CA LEU A 329 -2.04 13.05 -35.82
C LEU A 329 -0.58 12.93 -36.31
N PRO A 330 -0.11 13.87 -37.14
CA PRO A 330 1.21 13.76 -37.75
C PRO A 330 2.38 14.18 -36.86
N ASN A 331 2.16 14.82 -35.71
CA ASN A 331 3.07 15.13 -34.59
C ASN A 331 2.32 16.02 -33.59
#